data_AF-A0A6A1UGR3-F1
#
_entry.id   AF-A0A6A1UGR3-F1
#
_cell.length_a   1.000
_cell.length_b   1.000
_cell.length_c   1.000
_cell.angle_alpha   90.00
_cell.angle_beta   90.00
_cell.angle_gamma   90.00
#
_symmetry.space_group_name_H-M   'P 1'
#
loop_
_entity.id
_entity.type
_entity.pdbx_description
1 polymer ?
#
loop_
_entity_poly.entity_id
_entity_poly.type
_entity_poly.pdbx_seq_one_letter_code
_entity_poly.pdbx_strand_id
1 'polypeptide(L)' 'MTLQNAPPGLDYERDNKFSKSFKEMMASCLVKDPTKRSSAKTLLKNYYFKQARSNDYISRTLLQGLLVLGDRISRH' A
#
# COMPACT_ATOMS: atom_id res chain seq x y z
N MET A 1 11.31 0.57 24.67
CA MET A 1 9.91 0.35 24.23
C MET A 1 9.28 1.69 23.86
N THR A 2 9.07 1.98 22.58
CA THR A 2 8.46 3.25 22.08
C THR A 2 6.92 3.21 22.14
N LEU A 3 6.38 2.67 23.22
CA LEU A 3 4.94 2.40 23.41
C LEU A 3 4.09 3.65 23.69
N GLN A 4 4.68 4.85 23.74
CA GLN A 4 3.98 6.09 24.09
C GLN A 4 3.49 6.92 22.91
N ASN A 5 3.95 6.65 21.68
CA ASN A 5 3.56 7.45 20.53
C ASN A 5 2.21 6.99 19.95
N ALA A 6 1.46 7.96 19.43
CA ALA A 6 0.29 7.71 18.61
C ALA A 6 0.65 6.81 17.40
N PRO A 7 -0.29 5.99 16.87
CA PRO A 7 -0.04 5.27 15.64
C PRO A 7 0.35 6.24 14.52
N PRO A 8 1.32 5.88 13.67
CA PRO A 8 1.60 6.67 12.47
C PRO A 8 0.33 6.74 11.60
N GLY A 9 0.06 7.87 11.00
CA GLY A 9 -1.12 8.07 10.16
C GLY A 9 -0.79 8.93 8.94
N LEU A 10 -1.69 8.92 7.95
CA LEU A 10 -1.62 9.87 6.85
C LEU A 10 -1.97 11.26 7.38
N ASP A 11 -1.25 12.28 6.92
CA ASP A 11 -1.60 13.67 7.20
C ASP A 11 -2.63 14.09 6.15
N TYR A 12 -3.91 14.12 6.53
CA TYR A 12 -5.00 14.36 5.58
C TYR A 12 -4.91 15.72 4.88
N GLU A 13 -4.28 16.72 5.52
CA GLU A 13 -4.10 18.07 5.01
C GLU A 13 -2.91 18.17 4.04
N ARG A 14 -1.82 17.43 4.31
CA ARG A 14 -0.63 17.42 3.44
C ARG A 14 -0.74 16.40 2.30
N ASP A 15 -1.43 15.29 2.52
CA ASP A 15 -1.53 14.18 1.59
C ASP A 15 -2.78 14.25 0.68
N ASN A 16 -2.97 15.39 0.02
CA ASN A 16 -4.13 15.62 -0.87
C ASN A 16 -4.06 14.87 -2.20
N LYS A 17 -2.90 14.29 -2.53
CA LYS A 17 -2.70 13.48 -3.75
C LYS A 17 -3.42 12.12 -3.72
N PHE A 18 -3.84 11.65 -2.54
CA PHE A 18 -4.43 10.33 -2.39
C PHE A 18 -5.95 10.37 -2.39
N SER A 19 -6.56 9.39 -3.06
CA SER A 19 -8.02 9.21 -3.06
C SER A 19 -8.53 8.83 -1.67
N LYS A 20 -9.80 9.15 -1.38
CA LYS A 20 -10.47 8.78 -0.12
C LYS A 20 -10.34 7.27 0.16
N SER A 21 -10.59 6.44 -0.84
CA SER A 21 -10.52 4.98 -0.72
C SER A 21 -9.11 4.48 -0.39
N PHE A 22 -8.06 5.13 -0.91
CA PHE A 22 -6.68 4.83 -0.52
C PHE A 22 -6.43 5.19 0.95
N LYS A 23 -6.86 6.38 1.38
CA LYS A 23 -6.68 6.84 2.78
C LYS A 23 -7.37 5.89 3.76
N GLU A 24 -8.59 5.44 3.46
CA GLU A 24 -9.32 4.43 4.24
C GLU A 24 -8.59 3.09 4.32
N MET A 25 -8.08 2.61 3.19
CA MET A 25 -7.30 1.37 3.10
C MET A 25 -6.03 1.46 3.98
N MET A 26 -5.29 2.56 3.90
CA MET A 26 -4.10 2.81 4.73
C MET A 26 -4.42 2.91 6.23
N ALA A 27 -5.51 3.58 6.61
CA ALA A 27 -5.92 3.71 8.01
C ALA A 27 -6.17 2.34 8.67
N SER A 28 -6.68 1.36 7.91
CA SER A 28 -6.89 -0.01 8.39
C SER A 28 -5.60 -0.82 8.63
N CYS A 29 -4.50 -0.38 7.99
CA CYS A 29 -3.17 -0.99 8.10
C CYS A 29 -2.34 -0.35 9.22
N LEU A 30 -2.42 0.97 9.36
CA LEU A 30 -1.62 1.76 10.30
C LEU A 30 -2.19 1.77 11.72
N VAL A 31 -2.58 0.60 12.21
CA VAL A 31 -3.07 0.39 13.58
C VAL A 31 -1.94 -0.15 14.44
N LYS A 32 -1.74 0.47 15.62
CA LYS A 32 -0.70 0.09 16.58
C LYS A 32 -0.96 -1.30 17.16
N ASP A 33 -2.20 -1.57 17.51
CA ASP A 33 -2.67 -2.86 18.01
C ASP A 33 -2.74 -3.88 16.85
N PRO A 34 -1.91 -4.93 16.85
CA PRO A 34 -1.90 -5.94 15.78
C PRO A 34 -3.22 -6.68 15.65
N THR A 35 -3.97 -6.85 16.74
CA THR A 35 -5.25 -7.59 16.73
C THR A 35 -6.36 -6.82 16.03
N LYS A 36 -6.25 -5.48 16.01
CA LYS A 36 -7.17 -4.57 15.32
C LYS A 36 -6.73 -4.25 13.89
N ARG A 37 -5.50 -4.58 13.52
CA ARG A 37 -4.99 -4.39 12.15
C ARG A 37 -5.70 -5.34 11.20
N SER A 38 -6.16 -4.82 10.06
CA SER A 38 -6.84 -5.65 9.08
C SER A 38 -5.93 -6.74 8.53
N SER A 39 -6.44 -7.98 8.47
CA SER A 39 -5.76 -9.08 7.77
C SER A 39 -5.74 -8.82 6.27
N ALA A 40 -4.79 -9.44 5.55
CA ALA A 40 -4.71 -9.33 4.09
C ALA A 40 -6.04 -9.74 3.40
N LYS A 41 -6.70 -10.80 3.90
CA LYS A 41 -7.98 -11.28 3.37
C LYS A 41 -9.10 -10.24 3.51
N THR A 42 -9.12 -9.48 4.60
CA THR A 42 -10.09 -8.39 4.80
C THR A 42 -9.71 -7.16 3.98
N LEU A 43 -8.41 -6.81 3.96
CA LEU A 43 -7.89 -5.65 3.26
C LEU A 43 -8.16 -5.71 1.75
N LEU A 44 -7.96 -6.86 1.12
CA LEU A 44 -8.21 -7.08 -0.31
C LEU A 44 -9.68 -6.92 -0.72
N LYS A 45 -10.62 -6.93 0.23
CA LYS A 45 -12.04 -6.65 -0.04
C LYS A 45 -12.37 -5.17 -0.13
N ASN A 46 -11.46 -4.28 0.29
CA ASN A 46 -11.64 -2.83 0.21
C ASN A 46 -11.85 -2.39 -1.25
N TYR A 47 -12.72 -1.38 -1.45
CA TYR A 47 -13.02 -0.82 -2.76
C TYR A 47 -11.77 -0.35 -3.54
N TYR A 48 -10.71 0.04 -2.83
CA TYR A 48 -9.44 0.43 -3.44
C TYR A 48 -8.88 -0.68 -4.36
N PHE A 49 -8.89 -1.93 -3.90
CA PHE A 49 -8.38 -3.07 -4.68
C PHE A 49 -9.35 -3.52 -5.78
N LYS A 50 -10.64 -3.18 -5.68
CA LYS A 50 -11.61 -3.44 -6.77
C LYS A 50 -11.33 -2.57 -8.01
N GLN A 51 -10.61 -1.47 -7.85
CA GLN A 51 -10.17 -0.60 -8.94
C GLN A 51 -8.83 -1.03 -9.55
N ALA A 52 -8.28 -2.18 -9.15
CA ALA A 52 -7.03 -2.69 -9.68
C ALA A 52 -7.10 -2.88 -11.20
N ARG A 53 -5.99 -2.56 -11.88
CA ARG A 53 -5.84 -2.74 -13.33
C ARG A 53 -5.51 -4.19 -13.66
N SER A 54 -5.62 -4.54 -14.94
CA SER A 54 -5.25 -5.88 -15.41
C SER A 54 -3.75 -6.15 -15.22
N ASN A 55 -3.40 -7.43 -15.13
CA ASN A 55 -2.00 -7.85 -15.07
C ASN A 55 -1.19 -7.27 -16.25
N ASP A 56 -1.76 -7.25 -17.45
CA ASP A 56 -1.10 -6.69 -18.64
C ASP A 56 -0.79 -5.19 -18.48
N TYR A 57 -1.71 -4.41 -17.92
CA TYR A 57 -1.47 -2.99 -17.64
C TYR A 57 -0.33 -2.84 -16.63
N ILE A 58 -0.37 -3.60 -15.54
CA ILE A 58 0.66 -3.56 -14.50
C ILE A 58 2.02 -3.93 -15.07
N SER A 59 2.13 -5.00 -15.84
CA SER A 59 3.37 -5.44 -16.48
C SER A 59 3.93 -4.36 -17.41
N ARG A 60 3.09 -3.74 -18.25
CA ARG A 60 3.54 -2.67 -19.16
C ARG A 60 3.93 -1.42 -18.39
N THR A 61 3.12 -0.95 -17.44
CA THR A 61 3.38 0.31 -16.74
C THR A 61 4.54 0.22 -15.75
N LEU A 62 4.70 -0.91 -15.04
CA LEU A 62 5.71 -1.04 -13.99
C LEU A 62 7.02 -1.68 -14.48
N LEU A 63 6.97 -2.61 -15.44
CA LEU A 63 8.16 -3.37 -15.85
C LEU A 63 8.80 -2.85 -17.13
N GLN A 64 8.10 -2.05 -17.94
CA GLN A 64 8.67 -1.49 -19.17
C GLN A 64 9.84 -0.55 -18.84
N GLY A 65 10.97 -0.78 -19.51
CA GLY A 65 12.20 0.01 -19.32
C GLY A 65 13.04 -0.40 -18.11
N LEU A 66 12.58 -1.33 -17.28
CA LEU A 66 13.38 -1.91 -16.22
C LEU A 66 14.10 -3.18 -16.69
N LEU A 67 15.31 -3.40 -16.22
CA LEU A 67 16.06 -4.65 -16.45
C LEU A 67 15.25 -5.86 -15.96
N VAL A 68 15.53 -7.04 -16.52
CA VAL A 68 14.94 -8.29 -16.03
C VAL A 68 15.32 -8.52 -14.57
N LEU A 69 14.46 -9.22 -13.82
CA LEU A 69 14.59 -9.33 -12.35
C LEU A 69 15.96 -9.85 -11.89
N GLY A 70 16.54 -10.81 -12.61
CA GLY A 70 17.87 -11.36 -12.31
C GLY A 70 18.96 -10.28 -12.30
N ASP A 71 18.98 -9.40 -13.30
CA ASP A 71 19.98 -8.34 -13.43
C ASP A 71 19.84 -7.24 -12.37
N ARG A 72 18.65 -7.08 -11.77
CA ARG A 72 18.43 -6.12 -10.68
C ARG A 72 19.05 -6.58 -9.37
N ILE A 73 19.00 -7.89 -9.11
CA ILE A 73 19.51 -8.49 -7.87
C ILE A 73 21.05 -8.49 -7.89
N SER A 74 21.66 -8.71 -9.06
CA SER A 74 23.12 -8.74 -9.24
C SER A 74 23.83 -7.38 -9.08
N ARG A 75 23.11 -6.28 -8.81
CA ARG A 75 23.70 -4.94 -8.57
C ARG A 75 23.82 -4.57 -7.08
N HIS A 76 23.54 -5.50 -6.18
CA HIS A 76 23.79 -5.39 -4.74
C HIS A 76 24.78 -6.46 -4.30
#